data_AF-A0A5F2B061-F1
#
_entry.id   AF-A0A5F2B061-F1
#
_cell.length_a   1.000
_cell.length_b   1.000
_cell.length_c   1.000
_cell.angle_alpha   90.00
_cell.angle_beta   90.00
_cell.angle_gamma   90.00
#
_symmetry.space_group_name_H-M   'P 1'
#
loop_
_entity.id
_entity.type
_entity.pdbx_description
1 polymer ?
#
loop_
_entity_poly.entity_id
_entity_poly.type
_entity_poly.pdbx_seq_one_letter_code
_entity_poly.pdbx_strand_id
1 'polypeptide(L)'
;MRILKIVYSIFIMLFVLFGCKGKTSNYDFIPAALKIHLPIILKVNTAEELASPSAEDYNQNDFGLVTYTTINRWTQDWQNRKPAGVYGKLFIFQVQTSGVPSGQYIFPKAGSGVNVYLLSDADTIFGQTRNNGVIDTETMVPQGSQIDSFLKKYGIDLQTDLVVFAADTPTASNLQQSLRGWYALRYWGAPAKSLAILNGAVSYHASLGNFFTTVSVSAINPSGGKGVQTLLTDNTILQATIADVLHIAREGNTNFLKVTPIPSKGVFIVDARSTAEYGGTASSTTGPSGKTCATPPCVTPIEGHIKGAVNIPFANLLVDTTVSFQFKTKAQIKNVFDTAGYQIGQTVVTYCRTNVRSTITGFAAISIIGVPTRYYDGSWIEWGSLATDNRNISDDQKWSNLGAVSPWRTNLSAVTDNLTLNPDANVAKYSFTTAQSFSRGSSQLIDEDKTYLITTGSSSSGSGGAGGGSSSGGGGGGNACGG
;
A
#
# COMPACT_ATOMS: atom_id res chain seq x y z
N MET A 1 -32.14 1.05 -33.50
CA MET A 1 -31.90 1.85 -32.27
C MET A 1 -33.09 1.95 -31.31
N ARG A 2 -34.33 2.22 -31.75
CA ARG A 2 -35.50 2.30 -30.84
C ARG A 2 -35.91 0.96 -30.22
N ILE A 3 -35.84 -0.15 -30.96
CA ILE A 3 -36.17 -1.50 -30.46
C ILE A 3 -35.17 -1.94 -29.37
N LEU A 4 -33.88 -1.62 -29.53
CA LEU A 4 -32.84 -1.95 -28.55
C LEU A 4 -33.03 -1.22 -27.21
N LYS A 5 -33.52 0.03 -27.24
CA LYS A 5 -33.87 0.80 -26.02
C LYS A 5 -35.10 0.25 -25.29
N ILE A 6 -36.06 -0.32 -26.02
CA ILE A 6 -37.27 -0.92 -25.45
C ILE A 6 -36.93 -2.27 -24.81
N VAL A 7 -36.11 -3.10 -25.47
CA VAL A 7 -35.60 -4.36 -24.88
C VAL A 7 -34.74 -4.07 -23.64
N TYR A 8 -33.89 -3.04 -23.67
CA TYR A 8 -33.06 -2.59 -22.54
C TYR A 8 -33.87 -2.10 -21.33
N SER A 9 -34.96 -1.37 -21.57
CA SER A 9 -35.83 -0.87 -20.49
C SER A 9 -36.63 -1.99 -19.84
N ILE A 10 -37.08 -2.98 -20.63
CA ILE A 10 -37.78 -4.17 -20.13
C ILE A 10 -36.82 -5.08 -19.33
N PHE A 11 -35.55 -5.22 -19.75
CA PHE A 11 -34.55 -6.05 -19.07
C PHE A 11 -34.14 -5.51 -17.69
N ILE A 12 -34.00 -4.18 -17.56
CA ILE A 12 -33.71 -3.52 -16.28
C ILE A 12 -34.92 -3.60 -15.33
N MET A 13 -36.14 -3.42 -15.85
CA MET A 13 -37.37 -3.42 -15.05
C MET A 13 -37.69 -4.82 -14.49
N LEU A 14 -37.38 -5.89 -15.23
CA LEU A 14 -37.53 -7.28 -14.75
C LEU A 14 -36.54 -7.65 -13.63
N PHE A 15 -35.34 -7.05 -13.58
CA PHE A 15 -34.35 -7.31 -12.53
C PHE A 15 -34.63 -6.57 -11.22
N VAL A 16 -35.21 -5.37 -11.29
CA VAL A 16 -35.62 -4.61 -10.10
C VAL A 16 -36.81 -5.27 -9.40
N LEU A 17 -37.67 -5.99 -10.13
CA LEU A 17 -38.86 -6.65 -9.56
C LEU A 17 -38.60 -8.04 -8.95
N PHE A 18 -37.48 -8.70 -9.26
CA PHE A 18 -37.16 -10.05 -8.77
C PHE A 18 -35.87 -10.17 -7.93
N GLY A 19 -35.28 -9.03 -7.53
CA GLY A 19 -34.08 -8.99 -6.69
C GLY A 19 -34.33 -9.44 -5.25
N CYS A 20 -34.11 -10.73 -4.99
CA CYS A 20 -34.10 -11.35 -3.67
C CYS A 20 -33.17 -10.62 -2.69
N LYS A 21 -33.62 -10.49 -1.44
CA LYS A 21 -32.81 -10.09 -0.27
C LYS A 21 -31.52 -10.92 -0.21
N GLY A 22 -30.36 -10.26 -0.18
CA GLY A 22 -29.12 -10.81 0.41
C GLY A 22 -28.08 -11.46 -0.50
N LYS A 23 -27.78 -10.95 -1.71
CA LYS A 23 -26.59 -11.38 -2.48
C LYS A 23 -25.80 -10.21 -3.10
N THR A 24 -24.49 -10.42 -3.19
CA THR A 24 -23.36 -9.48 -3.29
C THR A 24 -23.24 -8.64 -4.57
N SER A 25 -22.78 -7.40 -4.42
CA SER A 25 -22.68 -6.31 -5.42
C SER A 25 -21.45 -6.37 -6.36
N ASN A 26 -20.85 -7.53 -6.61
CA ASN A 26 -19.55 -7.64 -7.29
C ASN A 26 -19.58 -7.99 -8.80
N TYR A 27 -20.73 -7.89 -9.48
CA TYR A 27 -20.83 -8.12 -10.94
C TYR A 27 -20.22 -9.46 -11.45
N ASP A 28 -20.03 -10.44 -10.57
CA ASP A 28 -19.44 -11.76 -10.86
C ASP A 28 -20.20 -12.54 -11.96
N PHE A 29 -21.39 -12.07 -12.37
CA PHE A 29 -22.29 -12.73 -13.32
C PHE A 29 -22.21 -12.20 -14.77
N ILE A 30 -21.46 -11.13 -15.07
CA ILE A 30 -21.38 -10.58 -16.44
C ILE A 30 -20.29 -11.30 -17.25
N PRO A 31 -20.64 -12.06 -18.31
CA PRO A 31 -19.65 -12.70 -19.18
C PRO A 31 -18.73 -11.68 -19.85
N ALA A 32 -17.44 -11.96 -19.93
CA ALA A 32 -16.42 -11.05 -20.46
C ALA A 32 -16.75 -10.47 -21.86
N ALA A 33 -17.45 -11.24 -22.71
CA ALA A 33 -17.84 -10.83 -24.06
C ALA A 33 -18.87 -9.66 -24.09
N LEU A 34 -19.66 -9.47 -23.03
CA LEU A 34 -20.69 -8.42 -22.97
C LEU A 34 -20.18 -7.10 -22.38
N LYS A 35 -18.93 -7.05 -21.92
CA LYS A 35 -18.31 -5.85 -21.30
C LYS A 35 -17.81 -4.81 -22.32
N ILE A 36 -17.88 -5.08 -23.63
CA ILE A 36 -17.17 -4.31 -24.68
C ILE A 36 -17.96 -3.07 -25.20
N HIS A 37 -19.22 -2.87 -24.82
CA HIS A 37 -20.05 -1.75 -25.32
C HIS A 37 -20.75 -0.90 -24.24
N LEU A 38 -20.29 -0.98 -23.00
CA LEU A 38 -20.75 -0.13 -21.91
C LEU A 38 -19.63 0.84 -21.51
N PRO A 39 -19.94 2.07 -21.05
CA PRO A 39 -18.93 2.85 -20.33
C PRO A 39 -18.36 1.95 -19.23
N ILE A 40 -17.04 1.91 -19.06
CA ILE A 40 -16.40 1.11 -18.01
C ILE A 40 -16.93 1.62 -16.66
N ILE A 41 -17.87 0.89 -16.06
CA ILE A 41 -18.38 1.18 -14.72
C ILE A 41 -17.42 0.49 -13.75
N LEU A 42 -16.48 1.26 -13.19
CA LEU A 42 -15.68 0.80 -12.07
C LEU A 42 -16.54 0.74 -10.82
N LYS A 43 -16.44 -0.34 -10.05
CA LYS A 43 -16.95 -0.38 -8.69
C LYS A 43 -16.01 0.46 -7.81
N VAL A 44 -16.45 1.66 -7.42
CA VAL A 44 -15.71 2.50 -6.47
C VAL A 44 -16.10 2.06 -5.06
N ASN A 45 -15.17 1.43 -4.32
CA ASN A 45 -15.45 1.01 -2.96
C ASN A 45 -15.19 2.16 -1.98
N THR A 46 -15.98 2.19 -0.92
CA THR A 46 -15.72 2.97 0.30
C THR A 46 -14.72 2.25 1.21
N ALA A 47 -14.14 2.96 2.18
CA ALA A 47 -13.29 2.34 3.19
C ALA A 47 -14.04 1.28 4.02
N GLU A 48 -15.34 1.47 4.23
CA GLU A 48 -16.23 0.51 4.93
C GLU A 48 -16.38 -0.79 4.14
N GLU A 49 -16.65 -0.70 2.84
CA GLU A 49 -16.80 -1.89 1.97
C GLU A 49 -15.51 -2.69 1.81
N LEU A 50 -14.35 -2.08 2.10
CA LEU A 50 -13.05 -2.74 2.06
C LEU A 50 -12.65 -3.39 3.39
N ALA A 51 -13.38 -3.12 4.47
CA ALA A 51 -13.22 -3.85 5.72
C ALA A 51 -13.58 -5.33 5.52
N SER A 52 -12.75 -6.23 6.05
CA SER A 52 -12.82 -7.68 5.81
C SER A 52 -12.43 -8.44 7.07
N PRO A 53 -13.29 -8.48 8.11
CA PRO A 53 -12.93 -9.02 9.42
C PRO A 53 -12.50 -10.49 9.37
N SER A 54 -11.53 -10.84 10.22
CA SER A 54 -11.20 -12.23 10.50
C SER A 54 -12.23 -12.88 11.41
N ALA A 55 -12.30 -14.20 11.37
CA ALA A 55 -12.93 -15.00 12.41
C ALA A 55 -12.20 -14.83 13.76
N GLU A 56 -12.87 -15.16 14.87
CA GLU A 56 -12.25 -15.15 16.20
C GLU A 56 -11.12 -16.19 16.31
N ASP A 57 -11.34 -17.37 15.71
CA ASP A 57 -10.30 -18.38 15.49
C ASP A 57 -9.80 -18.28 14.05
N TYR A 58 -8.54 -17.88 13.90
CA TYR A 58 -7.91 -17.70 12.59
C TYR A 58 -7.82 -18.99 11.76
N ASN A 59 -7.98 -20.18 12.35
CA ASN A 59 -8.06 -21.43 11.57
C ASN A 59 -9.34 -21.53 10.72
N GLN A 60 -10.33 -20.68 10.99
CA GLN A 60 -11.57 -20.60 10.22
C GLN A 60 -11.48 -19.59 9.06
N ASN A 61 -10.36 -18.87 8.95
CA ASN A 61 -10.16 -17.93 7.86
C ASN A 61 -9.75 -18.66 6.58
N ASP A 62 -10.44 -18.30 5.49
CA ASP A 62 -10.07 -18.68 4.13
C ASP A 62 -9.29 -17.59 3.39
N PHE A 63 -9.32 -16.34 3.90
CA PHE A 63 -8.69 -15.17 3.30
C PHE A 63 -8.18 -14.23 4.39
N GLY A 64 -7.48 -13.16 4.02
CA GLY A 64 -6.93 -12.23 5.02
C GLY A 64 -5.85 -12.93 5.85
N LEU A 65 -5.98 -13.00 7.18
CA LEU A 65 -4.99 -13.66 8.01
C LEU A 65 -5.27 -15.17 8.09
N VAL A 66 -4.40 -16.00 7.52
CA VAL A 66 -4.57 -17.47 7.53
C VAL A 66 -3.48 -18.14 8.34
N THR A 67 -3.74 -19.34 8.86
CA THR A 67 -2.79 -20.11 9.66
C THR A 67 -2.07 -21.18 8.84
N TYR A 68 -1.05 -21.80 9.41
CA TYR A 68 -0.34 -22.91 8.78
C TYR A 68 -1.26 -24.10 8.48
N THR A 69 -2.31 -24.33 9.27
CA THR A 69 -3.29 -25.40 9.06
C THR A 69 -4.08 -25.15 7.77
N THR A 70 -4.50 -23.92 7.52
CA THR A 70 -5.14 -23.50 6.27
C THR A 70 -4.20 -23.70 5.07
N ILE A 71 -2.94 -23.26 5.18
CA ILE A 71 -1.95 -23.44 4.10
C ILE A 71 -1.72 -24.93 3.81
N ASN A 72 -1.50 -25.77 4.84
CA ASN A 72 -1.35 -27.21 4.67
C ASN A 72 -2.56 -27.86 4.02
N ARG A 73 -3.76 -27.44 4.43
CA ARG A 73 -5.00 -27.94 3.84
C ARG A 73 -5.01 -27.67 2.33
N TRP A 74 -4.66 -26.47 1.90
CA TRP A 74 -4.62 -26.09 0.48
C TRP A 74 -3.50 -26.77 -0.30
N THR A 75 -2.29 -26.87 0.26
CA THR A 75 -1.13 -27.44 -0.45
C THR A 75 -1.23 -28.95 -0.65
N GLN A 76 -1.95 -29.66 0.22
CA GLN A 76 -2.21 -31.10 0.09
C GLN A 76 -3.10 -31.44 -1.12
N ASP A 77 -4.19 -30.70 -1.32
CA ASP A 77 -5.17 -30.95 -2.39
C ASP A 77 -5.88 -29.66 -2.81
N TRP A 78 -5.16 -28.82 -3.53
CA TRP A 78 -5.70 -27.55 -4.01
C TRP A 78 -6.92 -27.75 -4.91
N GLN A 79 -7.02 -28.86 -5.65
CA GLN A 79 -8.13 -29.02 -6.59
C GLN A 79 -9.48 -29.12 -5.88
N ASN A 80 -9.53 -29.87 -4.77
CA ASN A 80 -10.77 -30.09 -4.01
C ASN A 80 -10.92 -29.17 -2.79
N ARG A 81 -9.89 -28.40 -2.41
CA ARG A 81 -9.88 -27.58 -1.19
C ARG A 81 -9.75 -26.08 -1.42
N LYS A 82 -9.96 -25.60 -2.66
CA LYS A 82 -10.03 -24.15 -2.92
C LYS A 82 -11.11 -23.52 -2.05
N PRO A 83 -10.85 -22.37 -1.44
CA PRO A 83 -11.91 -21.64 -0.75
C PRO A 83 -12.96 -21.15 -1.75
N ALA A 84 -14.19 -20.95 -1.26
CA ALA A 84 -15.30 -20.55 -2.11
C ALA A 84 -15.01 -19.23 -2.84
N GLY A 85 -15.30 -19.17 -4.14
CA GLY A 85 -15.06 -17.99 -4.98
C GLY A 85 -13.64 -17.89 -5.56
N VAL A 86 -12.76 -18.87 -5.30
CA VAL A 86 -11.47 -19.03 -5.97
C VAL A 86 -11.56 -20.20 -6.94
N TYR A 87 -11.20 -19.96 -8.20
CA TYR A 87 -11.35 -20.95 -9.29
C TYR A 87 -10.01 -21.33 -9.92
N GLY A 88 -8.99 -20.51 -9.73
CA GLY A 88 -7.69 -20.63 -10.37
C GLY A 88 -6.63 -21.29 -9.49
N LYS A 89 -5.41 -20.77 -9.57
CA LYS A 89 -4.21 -21.30 -8.91
C LYS A 89 -3.99 -20.64 -7.54
N LEU A 90 -3.19 -21.31 -6.73
CA LEU A 90 -2.63 -20.77 -5.49
C LEU A 90 -1.20 -20.29 -5.76
N PHE A 91 -0.91 -19.06 -5.36
CA PHE A 91 0.42 -18.46 -5.42
C PHE A 91 0.86 -18.11 -4.00
N ILE A 92 1.98 -18.66 -3.55
CA ILE A 92 2.56 -18.37 -2.24
C ILE A 92 3.90 -17.67 -2.46
N PHE A 93 4.01 -16.43 -1.99
CA PHE A 93 5.24 -15.65 -2.01
C PHE A 93 5.85 -15.67 -0.61
N GLN A 94 6.93 -16.42 -0.45
CA GLN A 94 7.80 -16.34 0.72
C GLN A 94 8.68 -15.10 0.58
N VAL A 95 8.42 -14.08 1.40
CA VAL A 95 9.07 -12.78 1.35
C VAL A 95 10.31 -12.77 2.24
N GLN A 96 11.45 -12.42 1.65
CA GLN A 96 12.77 -12.44 2.28
C GLN A 96 13.58 -11.21 1.85
N THR A 97 13.31 -10.07 2.49
CA THR A 97 13.94 -8.77 2.15
C THR A 97 15.04 -8.36 3.13
N SER A 98 15.25 -9.10 4.22
CA SER A 98 16.35 -8.85 5.15
C SER A 98 16.92 -10.14 5.73
N GLY A 99 18.25 -10.24 5.79
CA GLY A 99 18.94 -11.46 6.25
C GLY A 99 18.98 -12.55 5.18
N VAL A 100 19.30 -13.77 5.60
CA VAL A 100 19.48 -14.91 4.70
C VAL A 100 18.16 -15.68 4.54
N PRO A 101 17.79 -16.13 3.32
CA PRO A 101 16.67 -17.04 3.13
C PRO A 101 16.78 -18.30 3.99
N SER A 102 15.63 -18.80 4.43
CA SER A 102 15.52 -19.96 5.32
C SER A 102 16.04 -21.26 4.67
N GLY A 103 15.98 -21.36 3.33
CA GLY A 103 16.15 -22.62 2.61
C GLY A 103 15.01 -23.62 2.86
N GLN A 104 13.94 -23.20 3.52
CA GLN A 104 12.77 -23.99 3.90
C GLN A 104 11.52 -23.40 3.21
N TYR A 105 11.24 -23.88 2.01
CA TYR A 105 10.10 -23.42 1.23
C TYR A 105 8.91 -24.38 1.35
N ILE A 106 7.70 -23.84 1.44
CA ILE A 106 6.47 -24.61 1.38
C ILE A 106 6.50 -25.45 0.10
N PHE A 107 6.25 -26.75 0.21
CA PHE A 107 6.45 -27.69 -0.89
C PHE A 107 5.55 -27.38 -2.10
N PRO A 108 6.08 -26.98 -3.27
CA PRO A 108 5.29 -26.78 -4.47
C PRO A 108 5.08 -28.13 -5.17
N LYS A 109 3.88 -28.71 -5.04
CA LYS A 109 3.54 -29.94 -5.79
C LYS A 109 3.29 -29.58 -7.26
N ALA A 110 4.22 -29.91 -8.16
CA ALA A 110 4.07 -29.66 -9.59
C ALA A 110 2.74 -30.22 -10.14
N GLY A 111 2.07 -29.45 -11.00
CA GLY A 111 0.77 -29.83 -11.57
C GLY A 111 -0.43 -29.75 -10.61
N SER A 112 -0.23 -29.43 -9.33
CA SER A 112 -1.34 -29.29 -8.36
C SER A 112 -2.13 -27.99 -8.51
N GLY A 113 -1.57 -26.99 -9.18
CA GLY A 113 -2.07 -25.61 -9.20
C GLY A 113 -1.55 -24.75 -8.05
N VAL A 114 -0.67 -25.28 -7.20
CA VAL A 114 0.06 -24.53 -6.16
C VAL A 114 1.43 -24.12 -6.69
N ASN A 115 1.73 -22.83 -6.62
CA ASN A 115 3.00 -22.24 -7.01
C ASN A 115 3.61 -21.51 -5.82
N VAL A 116 4.87 -21.78 -5.52
CA VAL A 116 5.58 -21.19 -4.38
C VAL A 116 6.81 -20.49 -4.91
N TYR A 117 7.02 -19.24 -4.50
CA TYR A 117 8.13 -18.40 -4.95
C TYR A 117 8.82 -17.74 -3.76
N LEU A 118 10.14 -17.57 -3.86
CA LEU A 118 10.89 -16.66 -2.99
C LEU A 118 10.84 -15.25 -3.61
N LEU A 119 10.53 -14.25 -2.78
CA LEU A 119 10.45 -12.85 -3.19
C LEU A 119 11.43 -12.04 -2.34
N SER A 120 12.59 -11.70 -2.92
CA SER A 120 13.66 -10.97 -2.23
C SER A 120 13.66 -9.47 -2.49
N ASP A 121 12.87 -9.02 -3.45
CA ASP A 121 12.80 -7.65 -3.98
C ASP A 121 11.44 -6.98 -3.69
N ALA A 122 10.69 -7.49 -2.70
CA ALA A 122 9.32 -7.05 -2.39
C ALA A 122 9.22 -5.56 -2.00
N ASP A 123 10.28 -4.98 -1.41
CA ASP A 123 10.43 -3.56 -1.13
C ASP A 123 10.46 -2.68 -2.37
N THR A 124 11.11 -3.15 -3.43
CA THR A 124 11.14 -2.45 -4.72
C THR A 124 9.90 -2.72 -5.57
N ILE A 125 9.29 -3.90 -5.46
CA ILE A 125 8.07 -4.26 -6.20
C ILE A 125 6.86 -3.50 -5.67
N PHE A 126 6.73 -3.38 -4.34
CA PHE A 126 5.53 -2.84 -3.68
C PHE A 126 5.74 -1.45 -3.07
N GLY A 127 6.84 -0.78 -3.41
CA GLY A 127 7.14 0.60 -3.03
C GLY A 127 7.79 1.36 -4.18
N GLN A 128 7.40 2.61 -4.38
CA GLN A 128 7.96 3.48 -5.40
C GLN A 128 8.07 4.91 -4.87
N THR A 129 9.15 5.62 -5.22
CA THR A 129 9.19 7.07 -5.03
C THR A 129 8.29 7.74 -6.05
N ARG A 130 7.26 8.47 -5.60
CA ARG A 130 6.29 9.13 -6.49
C ARG A 130 5.98 10.56 -6.02
N ASN A 131 5.68 11.44 -6.97
CA ASN A 131 5.31 12.84 -6.70
C ASN A 131 3.80 13.00 -6.56
N ASN A 132 3.31 13.48 -5.42
CA ASN A 132 1.87 13.66 -5.21
C ASN A 132 1.32 15.02 -5.67
N GLY A 133 2.12 15.82 -6.38
CA GLY A 133 1.85 17.20 -6.78
C GLY A 133 2.43 18.24 -5.80
N VAL A 134 2.93 17.81 -4.65
CA VAL A 134 3.58 18.67 -3.64
C VAL A 134 5.03 18.26 -3.43
N ILE A 135 5.28 16.97 -3.20
CA ILE A 135 6.61 16.44 -2.87
C ILE A 135 6.79 15.01 -3.41
N ASP A 136 8.04 14.65 -3.71
CA ASP A 136 8.45 13.26 -3.94
C ASP A 136 8.58 12.54 -2.60
N THR A 137 7.82 11.46 -2.45
CA THR A 137 7.84 10.64 -1.23
C THR A 137 8.24 9.22 -1.56
N GLU A 138 9.12 8.63 -0.75
CA GLU A 138 9.55 7.24 -0.91
C GLU A 138 8.47 6.24 -0.47
N THR A 139 8.55 5.01 -1.00
CA THR A 139 7.70 3.88 -0.58
C THR A 139 6.19 4.11 -0.79
N MET A 140 5.79 5.03 -1.66
CA MET A 140 4.40 5.17 -2.10
C MET A 140 3.93 3.91 -2.83
N VAL A 141 2.61 3.71 -2.90
CA VAL A 141 2.03 2.59 -3.64
C VAL A 141 2.45 2.72 -5.10
N PRO A 142 3.04 1.66 -5.70
CA PRO A 142 3.61 1.76 -7.02
C PRO A 142 2.52 1.94 -8.07
N GLN A 143 2.91 2.55 -9.19
CA GLN A 143 2.05 2.74 -10.35
C GLN A 143 1.53 1.40 -10.91
N GLY A 144 0.38 1.43 -11.57
CA GLY A 144 -0.31 0.22 -11.98
C GLY A 144 0.48 -0.64 -12.96
N SER A 145 1.32 -0.04 -13.82
CA SER A 145 2.19 -0.77 -14.74
C SER A 145 3.25 -1.63 -14.04
N GLN A 146 3.69 -1.22 -12.84
CA GLN A 146 4.62 -2.01 -12.02
C GLN A 146 3.90 -3.21 -11.39
N ILE A 147 2.69 -3.03 -10.90
CA ILE A 147 1.85 -4.14 -10.39
C ILE A 147 1.48 -5.10 -11.51
N ASP A 148 1.08 -4.59 -12.67
CA ASP A 148 0.86 -5.38 -13.88
C ASP A 148 2.08 -6.23 -14.26
N SER A 149 3.29 -5.66 -14.14
CA SER A 149 4.54 -6.38 -14.43
C SER A 149 4.75 -7.54 -13.46
N PHE A 150 4.46 -7.34 -12.17
CA PHE A 150 4.48 -8.41 -11.17
C PHE A 150 3.46 -9.50 -11.50
N LEU A 151 2.20 -9.14 -11.75
CA LEU A 151 1.14 -10.11 -12.07
C LEU A 151 1.43 -10.89 -13.35
N LYS A 152 1.94 -10.22 -14.39
CA LYS A 152 2.32 -10.85 -15.67
C LYS A 152 3.56 -11.74 -15.53
N LYS A 153 4.55 -11.34 -14.71
CA LYS A 153 5.75 -12.16 -14.46
C LYS A 153 5.37 -13.54 -13.92
N TYR A 154 4.43 -13.60 -12.96
CA TYR A 154 4.02 -14.85 -12.32
C TYR A 154 2.77 -15.49 -12.91
N GLY A 155 2.13 -14.88 -13.91
CA GLY A 155 0.94 -15.43 -14.56
C GLY A 155 -0.31 -15.41 -13.67
N ILE A 156 -0.49 -14.37 -12.85
CA ILE A 156 -1.57 -14.23 -11.87
C ILE A 156 -2.78 -13.50 -12.47
N ASP A 157 -3.96 -14.07 -12.30
CA ASP A 157 -5.26 -13.42 -12.50
C ASP A 157 -5.99 -13.27 -11.16
N LEU A 158 -5.97 -12.06 -10.60
CA LEU A 158 -6.58 -11.75 -9.30
C LEU A 158 -8.13 -11.88 -9.29
N GLN A 159 -8.78 -12.10 -10.45
CA GLN A 159 -10.21 -12.44 -10.48
C GLN A 159 -10.48 -13.89 -10.08
N THR A 160 -9.51 -14.79 -10.30
CA THR A 160 -9.71 -16.24 -10.13
C THR A 160 -8.71 -16.88 -9.18
N ASP A 161 -7.52 -16.33 -9.06
CA ASP A 161 -6.40 -16.89 -8.30
C ASP A 161 -6.37 -16.39 -6.86
N LEU A 162 -5.71 -17.15 -5.99
CA LEU A 162 -5.41 -16.77 -4.61
C LEU A 162 -3.92 -16.51 -4.44
N VAL A 163 -3.57 -15.34 -3.94
CA VAL A 163 -2.19 -14.94 -3.60
C VAL A 163 -2.03 -14.90 -2.08
N VAL A 164 -1.03 -15.62 -1.58
CA VAL A 164 -0.62 -15.63 -0.17
C VAL A 164 0.76 -14.99 -0.08
N PHE A 165 0.92 -13.99 0.78
CA PHE A 165 2.24 -13.56 1.21
C PHE A 165 2.58 -14.20 2.56
N ALA A 166 3.80 -14.68 2.70
CA ALA A 166 4.30 -15.29 3.91
C ALA A 166 5.69 -14.76 4.20
N ALA A 167 5.97 -14.32 5.43
CA ALA A 167 7.34 -14.03 5.81
C ALA A 167 8.17 -15.32 5.74
N ASP A 168 9.32 -15.31 5.08
CA ASP A 168 10.19 -16.49 4.99
C ASP A 168 10.82 -16.79 6.36
N THR A 169 11.58 -15.81 6.88
CA THR A 169 12.17 -15.81 8.22
C THR A 169 11.48 -14.81 9.16
N PRO A 170 11.49 -15.02 10.49
CA PRO A 170 10.78 -14.20 11.47
C PRO A 170 11.50 -12.87 11.70
N THR A 171 11.35 -11.95 10.74
CA THR A 171 11.88 -10.59 10.83
C THR A 171 10.78 -9.57 10.60
N ALA A 172 10.95 -8.38 11.18
CA ALA A 172 10.02 -7.28 10.99
C ALA A 172 9.93 -6.89 9.52
N SER A 173 11.06 -6.84 8.82
CA SER A 173 11.11 -6.53 7.39
C SER A 173 10.27 -7.49 6.55
N ASN A 174 10.42 -8.80 6.76
CA ASN A 174 9.70 -9.79 5.95
C ASN A 174 8.18 -9.72 6.14
N LEU A 175 7.71 -9.57 7.39
CA LEU A 175 6.28 -9.41 7.64
C LEU A 175 5.76 -8.09 7.06
N GLN A 176 6.48 -6.99 7.28
CA GLN A 176 6.08 -5.67 6.79
C GLN A 176 6.01 -5.63 5.26
N GLN A 177 6.97 -6.25 4.56
CA GLN A 177 6.97 -6.32 3.10
C GLN A 177 5.93 -7.30 2.55
N SER A 178 5.60 -8.36 3.28
CA SER A 178 4.45 -9.23 2.96
C SER A 178 3.14 -8.44 2.99
N LEU A 179 2.95 -7.65 4.04
CA LEU A 179 1.77 -6.80 4.21
C LEU A 179 1.75 -5.61 3.25
N ARG A 180 2.93 -5.11 2.83
CA ARG A 180 3.04 -4.11 1.77
C ARG A 180 2.58 -4.66 0.43
N GLY A 181 2.96 -5.90 0.09
CA GLY A 181 2.44 -6.60 -1.09
C GLY A 181 0.93 -6.77 -1.04
N TRP A 182 0.39 -7.20 0.10
CA TRP A 182 -1.05 -7.29 0.28
C TRP A 182 -1.77 -5.94 0.13
N TYR A 183 -1.26 -4.88 0.75
CA TYR A 183 -1.81 -3.53 0.65
C TYR A 183 -1.79 -3.02 -0.80
N ALA A 184 -0.67 -3.18 -1.50
CA ALA A 184 -0.54 -2.73 -2.88
C ALA A 184 -1.54 -3.43 -3.81
N LEU A 185 -1.72 -4.75 -3.67
CA LEU A 185 -2.72 -5.47 -4.46
C LEU A 185 -4.15 -5.06 -4.09
N ARG A 186 -4.47 -4.87 -2.80
CA ARG A 186 -5.78 -4.35 -2.36
C ARG A 186 -6.07 -2.96 -2.92
N TYR A 187 -5.09 -2.05 -2.91
CA TYR A 187 -5.21 -0.70 -3.48
C TYR A 187 -5.56 -0.74 -4.98
N TRP A 188 -4.94 -1.66 -5.72
CA TRP A 188 -5.20 -1.84 -7.16
C TRP A 188 -6.45 -2.66 -7.49
N GLY A 189 -7.34 -2.90 -6.52
CA GLY A 189 -8.65 -3.48 -6.75
C GLY A 189 -8.76 -4.98 -6.48
N ALA A 190 -7.69 -5.63 -5.97
CA ALA A 190 -7.77 -7.05 -5.63
C ALA A 190 -8.87 -7.28 -4.59
N PRO A 191 -9.81 -8.21 -4.81
CA PRO A 191 -10.85 -8.50 -3.85
C PRO A 191 -10.26 -9.18 -2.60
N ALA A 192 -10.89 -9.02 -1.44
CA ALA A 192 -10.41 -9.67 -0.21
C ALA A 192 -10.26 -11.19 -0.36
N LYS A 193 -11.13 -11.83 -1.18
CA LYS A 193 -11.10 -13.27 -1.50
C LYS A 193 -9.91 -13.74 -2.36
N SER A 194 -9.10 -12.84 -2.90
CA SER A 194 -7.92 -13.22 -3.70
C SER A 194 -6.62 -13.09 -2.93
N LEU A 195 -6.64 -12.66 -1.66
CA LEU A 195 -5.44 -12.33 -0.91
C LEU A 195 -5.45 -12.92 0.50
N ALA A 196 -4.30 -13.45 0.92
CA ALA A 196 -4.05 -13.84 2.29
C ALA A 196 -2.61 -13.55 2.75
N ILE A 197 -2.43 -13.55 4.07
CA ILE A 197 -1.16 -13.43 4.80
C ILE A 197 -1.04 -14.64 5.71
N LEU A 198 0.08 -15.35 5.67
CA LEU A 198 0.37 -16.38 6.67
C LEU A 198 0.65 -15.73 8.03
N ASN A 199 -0.03 -16.21 9.06
CA ASN A 199 0.19 -15.80 10.44
C ASN A 199 1.47 -16.44 11.01
N GLY A 200 2.57 -15.69 10.98
CA GLY A 200 3.90 -16.10 11.40
C GLY A 200 4.80 -16.54 10.24
N ALA A 201 6.10 -16.60 10.49
CA ALA A 201 7.08 -16.94 9.45
C ALA A 201 7.07 -18.43 9.08
N VAL A 202 7.40 -18.74 7.82
CA VAL A 202 7.48 -20.12 7.32
C VAL A 202 8.53 -20.92 8.08
N SER A 203 9.73 -20.38 8.27
CA SER A 203 10.81 -21.08 8.98
C SER A 203 10.47 -21.35 10.44
N TYR A 204 9.74 -20.43 11.09
CA TYR A 204 9.24 -20.64 12.45
C TYR A 204 8.29 -21.84 12.50
N HIS A 205 7.28 -21.87 11.64
CA HIS A 205 6.35 -23.01 11.57
C HIS A 205 7.06 -24.33 11.19
N ALA A 206 8.01 -24.28 10.25
CA ALA A 206 8.80 -25.45 9.86
C ALA A 206 9.60 -26.00 11.06
N SER A 207 10.19 -25.13 11.89
CA SER A 207 10.93 -25.54 13.10
C SER A 207 10.05 -26.27 14.13
N LEU A 208 8.75 -26.00 14.12
CA LEU A 208 7.76 -26.68 14.97
C LEU A 208 7.19 -27.96 14.35
N GLY A 209 7.64 -28.35 13.15
CA GLY A 209 7.08 -29.48 12.40
C GLY A 209 5.72 -29.19 11.76
N ASN A 210 5.31 -27.92 11.69
CA ASN A 210 4.01 -27.54 11.14
C ASN A 210 3.99 -27.54 9.60
N PHE A 211 5.13 -27.44 8.94
CA PHE A 211 5.22 -27.49 7.47
C PHE A 211 6.14 -28.61 7.00
N PHE A 212 5.72 -29.25 5.91
CA PHE A 212 6.64 -30.03 5.08
C PHE A 212 7.29 -29.08 4.06
N THR A 213 8.61 -28.93 4.15
CA THR A 213 9.36 -27.96 3.35
C THR A 213 10.33 -28.63 2.37
N THR A 214 10.75 -27.88 1.38
CA THR A 214 11.80 -28.24 0.40
C THR A 214 12.78 -27.09 0.20
N VAL A 215 13.88 -27.37 -0.50
CA VAL A 215 14.93 -26.40 -0.82
C VAL A 215 14.71 -25.71 -2.18
N SER A 216 13.67 -26.08 -2.91
CA SER A 216 13.35 -25.54 -4.24
C SER A 216 12.03 -24.79 -4.28
N VAL A 217 11.93 -23.84 -5.19
CA VAL A 217 10.70 -23.07 -5.47
C VAL A 217 10.17 -23.42 -6.86
N SER A 218 8.93 -23.01 -7.16
CA SER A 218 8.33 -23.19 -8.49
C SER A 218 9.10 -22.41 -9.56
N ALA A 219 9.13 -22.96 -10.77
CA ALA A 219 9.56 -22.20 -11.94
C ALA A 219 8.56 -21.06 -12.23
N ILE A 220 9.07 -19.93 -12.70
CA ILE A 220 8.24 -18.79 -13.12
C ILE A 220 7.45 -19.19 -14.38
N ASN A 221 6.14 -18.91 -14.38
CA ASN A 221 5.27 -19.15 -15.53
C ASN A 221 4.43 -17.89 -15.82
N PRO A 222 4.78 -17.08 -16.83
CA PRO A 222 4.08 -15.83 -17.11
C PRO A 222 2.70 -16.02 -17.78
N SER A 223 2.35 -17.26 -18.15
CA SER A 223 1.11 -17.53 -18.88
C SER A 223 -0.13 -17.29 -18.02
N GLY A 224 -1.05 -16.47 -18.54
CA GLY A 224 -2.36 -16.21 -17.92
C GLY A 224 -2.47 -14.92 -17.13
N GLY A 225 -1.36 -14.21 -16.87
CA GLY A 225 -1.36 -13.01 -16.03
C GLY A 225 -2.25 -11.90 -16.58
N LYS A 226 -3.06 -11.29 -15.71
CA LYS A 226 -3.98 -10.19 -16.04
C LYS A 226 -3.59 -8.92 -15.31
N GLY A 227 -3.75 -7.79 -16.01
CA GLY A 227 -3.53 -6.48 -15.43
C GLY A 227 -4.67 -6.05 -14.50
N VAL A 228 -4.38 -5.09 -13.64
CA VAL A 228 -5.30 -4.61 -12.60
C VAL A 228 -6.57 -3.97 -13.15
N GLN A 229 -6.54 -3.45 -14.38
CA GLN A 229 -7.73 -2.90 -15.07
C GLN A 229 -8.84 -3.95 -15.26
N THR A 230 -8.48 -5.23 -15.30
CA THR A 230 -9.46 -6.31 -15.46
C THR A 230 -10.35 -6.51 -14.23
N LEU A 231 -9.95 -5.98 -13.08
CA LEU A 231 -10.68 -6.07 -11.81
C LEU A 231 -11.88 -5.13 -11.74
N LEU A 232 -11.92 -4.11 -12.61
CA LEU A 232 -13.02 -3.15 -12.73
C LEU A 232 -13.42 -2.51 -11.38
N THR A 233 -12.44 -2.26 -10.53
CA THR A 233 -12.62 -1.83 -9.14
C THR A 233 -11.66 -0.69 -8.82
N ASP A 234 -12.16 0.35 -8.14
CA ASP A 234 -11.38 1.46 -7.61
C ASP A 234 -11.34 1.36 -6.07
N ASN A 235 -10.16 1.02 -5.54
CA ASN A 235 -9.87 0.97 -4.11
C ASN A 235 -8.90 2.08 -3.67
N THR A 236 -8.73 3.12 -4.48
CA THR A 236 -7.79 4.22 -4.17
C THR A 236 -8.15 4.96 -2.88
N ILE A 237 -9.38 4.81 -2.38
CA ILE A 237 -9.80 5.29 -1.05
C ILE A 237 -8.91 4.75 0.09
N LEU A 238 -8.25 3.59 -0.10
CA LEU A 238 -7.32 3.02 0.87
C LEU A 238 -6.13 3.94 1.12
N GLN A 239 -5.76 4.82 0.19
CA GLN A 239 -4.75 5.82 0.42
C GLN A 239 -5.37 7.10 0.99
N ALA A 240 -4.85 7.57 2.11
CA ALA A 240 -5.03 8.92 2.59
C ALA A 240 -3.88 9.79 2.06
N THR A 241 -4.22 10.96 1.51
CA THR A 241 -3.26 11.95 1.03
C THR A 241 -2.85 12.90 2.15
N ILE A 242 -1.75 13.66 1.99
CA ILE A 242 -1.41 14.73 2.93
C ILE A 242 -2.54 15.77 3.06
N ALA A 243 -3.26 16.09 1.98
CA ALA A 243 -4.41 16.97 2.04
C ALA A 243 -5.54 16.41 2.92
N ASP A 244 -5.80 15.09 2.86
CA ASP A 244 -6.76 14.44 3.75
C ASP A 244 -6.33 14.55 5.22
N VAL A 245 -5.06 14.26 5.50
CA VAL A 245 -4.55 14.25 6.88
C VAL A 245 -4.50 15.67 7.46
N LEU A 246 -4.06 16.66 6.69
CA LEU A 246 -4.13 18.07 7.12
C LEU A 246 -5.57 18.55 7.28
N HIS A 247 -6.51 18.08 6.45
CA HIS A 247 -7.93 18.39 6.61
C HIS A 247 -8.49 17.82 7.91
N ILE A 248 -8.14 16.58 8.26
CA ILE A 248 -8.51 15.96 9.53
C ILE A 248 -7.88 16.73 10.71
N ALA A 249 -6.57 17.00 10.66
CA ALA A 249 -5.84 17.71 11.72
C ALA A 249 -6.31 19.16 11.93
N ARG A 250 -6.95 19.76 10.91
CA ARG A 250 -7.56 21.10 10.95
C ARG A 250 -9.08 21.05 11.13
N GLU A 251 -9.64 19.92 11.54
CA GLU A 251 -11.08 19.76 11.84
C GLU A 251 -11.98 20.15 10.65
N GLY A 252 -11.53 19.84 9.43
CA GLY A 252 -12.25 20.16 8.21
C GLY A 252 -12.01 21.58 7.66
N ASN A 253 -11.29 22.44 8.39
CA ASN A 253 -11.07 23.83 8.01
C ASN A 253 -9.93 23.98 6.99
N THR A 254 -10.15 23.53 5.75
CA THR A 254 -9.20 23.67 4.63
C THR A 254 -9.90 23.92 3.30
N ASN A 255 -9.21 24.56 2.36
CA ASN A 255 -9.69 24.80 0.99
C ASN A 255 -9.00 23.92 -0.08
N PHE A 256 -8.44 22.78 0.33
CA PHE A 256 -7.82 21.81 -0.57
C PHE A 256 -8.86 21.18 -1.51
N LEU A 257 -8.44 20.86 -2.73
CA LEU A 257 -9.24 20.18 -3.74
C LEU A 257 -9.13 18.67 -3.55
N LYS A 258 -10.21 17.96 -3.90
CA LYS A 258 -10.29 16.49 -3.92
C LYS A 258 -9.95 15.82 -2.59
N VAL A 259 -10.25 16.50 -1.48
CA VAL A 259 -10.15 15.91 -0.14
C VAL A 259 -11.33 14.98 0.12
N THR A 260 -11.03 13.86 0.75
CA THR A 260 -12.04 12.92 1.24
C THR A 260 -12.77 13.53 2.43
N PRO A 261 -14.11 13.63 2.42
CA PRO A 261 -14.87 14.14 3.56
C PRO A 261 -14.57 13.39 4.85
N ILE A 262 -14.50 14.12 5.97
CA ILE A 262 -14.39 13.51 7.31
C ILE A 262 -15.67 12.70 7.57
N PRO A 263 -15.58 11.38 7.87
CA PRO A 263 -16.74 10.57 8.20
C PRO A 263 -17.49 11.14 9.41
N SER A 264 -18.82 10.98 9.44
CA SER A 264 -19.66 11.51 10.53
C SER A 264 -19.34 10.93 11.91
N LYS A 265 -18.76 9.72 11.95
CA LYS A 265 -18.28 9.07 13.16
C LYS A 265 -16.86 9.50 13.56
N GLY A 266 -16.20 10.31 12.75
CA GLY A 266 -14.84 10.80 12.97
C GLY A 266 -13.77 9.87 12.43
N VAL A 267 -12.52 10.26 12.67
CA VAL A 267 -11.31 9.54 12.27
C VAL A 267 -10.48 9.22 13.50
N PHE A 268 -9.92 8.01 13.54
CA PHE A 268 -8.95 7.57 14.54
C PHE A 268 -7.57 7.46 13.90
N ILE A 269 -6.67 8.40 14.21
CA ILE A 269 -5.33 8.43 13.59
C ILE A 269 -4.36 7.60 14.44
N VAL A 270 -3.70 6.62 13.82
CA VAL A 270 -2.79 5.68 14.49
C VAL A 270 -1.38 5.81 13.98
N ASP A 271 -0.47 6.24 14.87
CA ASP A 271 0.97 6.27 14.64
C ASP A 271 1.61 4.94 15.08
N ALA A 272 2.13 4.18 14.11
CA ALA A 272 2.76 2.89 14.34
C ALA A 272 4.27 2.95 14.66
N ARG A 273 4.83 4.16 14.81
CA ARG A 273 6.23 4.38 15.21
C ARG A 273 6.46 4.04 16.69
N SER A 274 7.72 4.05 17.10
CA SER A 274 8.09 3.91 18.51
C SER A 274 7.60 5.09 19.35
N THR A 275 7.55 4.90 20.66
CA THR A 275 7.18 5.97 21.60
C THR A 275 8.14 7.16 21.56
N ALA A 276 9.44 6.94 21.27
CA ALA A 276 10.41 8.02 21.15
C ALA A 276 10.12 8.92 19.92
N GLU A 277 9.85 8.30 18.77
CA GLU A 277 9.47 8.98 17.52
C GLU A 277 8.16 9.76 17.67
N TYR A 278 7.12 9.11 18.23
CA TYR A 278 5.84 9.74 18.49
C TYR A 278 5.94 10.88 19.52
N GLY A 279 6.76 10.68 20.56
CA GLY A 279 6.95 11.62 21.66
C GLY A 279 7.75 12.86 21.30
N GLY A 280 8.28 12.97 20.08
CA GLY A 280 9.06 14.13 19.67
C GLY A 280 10.52 14.10 20.12
N THR A 281 11.06 12.92 20.42
CA THR A 281 12.48 12.80 20.82
C THR A 281 13.36 13.22 19.65
N ALA A 282 14.26 14.18 19.86
CA ALA A 282 15.16 14.67 18.82
C ALA A 282 15.96 13.51 18.18
N SER A 283 16.08 13.56 16.86
CA SER A 283 16.85 12.64 16.01
C SER A 283 16.39 11.18 16.09
N SER A 284 15.15 10.94 16.51
CA SER A 284 14.59 9.59 16.64
C SER A 284 14.00 9.07 15.33
N THR A 285 13.60 9.95 14.40
CA THR A 285 13.09 9.53 13.09
C THR A 285 14.14 9.73 11.99
N THR A 286 14.59 8.62 11.40
CA THR A 286 15.49 8.63 10.23
C THR A 286 14.85 9.37 9.06
N GLY A 287 15.62 10.24 8.38
CA GLY A 287 15.18 11.02 7.21
C GLY A 287 15.00 10.17 5.96
N PRO A 288 14.50 10.74 4.84
CA PRO A 288 14.18 10.00 3.62
C PRO A 288 15.41 9.32 3.00
N SER A 289 15.24 8.13 2.42
CA SER A 289 16.34 7.45 1.72
C SER A 289 16.78 8.23 0.47
N GLY A 290 18.07 8.13 0.13
CA GLY A 290 18.64 8.80 -1.04
C GLY A 290 18.87 10.30 -0.89
N LYS A 291 18.49 10.90 0.25
CA LYS A 291 18.83 12.29 0.59
C LYS A 291 20.13 12.33 1.42
N THR A 292 20.89 13.41 1.26
CA THR A 292 22.10 13.67 2.04
C THR A 292 21.92 14.91 2.94
N CYS A 293 22.68 14.94 4.02
CA CYS A 293 22.74 16.02 5.01
C CYS A 293 24.22 16.29 5.34
N ALA A 294 24.50 17.40 6.03
CA ALA A 294 25.88 17.77 6.36
C ALA A 294 26.53 16.80 7.35
N THR A 295 25.74 16.24 8.29
CA THR A 295 26.19 15.31 9.32
C THR A 295 25.26 14.10 9.39
N PRO A 296 25.65 12.95 8.81
CA PRO A 296 24.90 11.70 8.94
C PRO A 296 24.91 11.15 10.39
N PRO A 297 23.91 10.33 10.79
CA PRO A 297 22.74 9.92 10.02
C PRO A 297 21.75 11.08 9.81
N CYS A 298 21.11 11.10 8.64
CA CYS A 298 20.12 12.12 8.33
C CYS A 298 18.78 11.80 9.01
N VAL A 299 18.08 12.85 9.43
CA VAL A 299 16.81 12.79 10.19
C VAL A 299 15.75 13.65 9.51
N THR A 300 14.48 13.47 9.88
CA THR A 300 13.42 14.37 9.42
C THR A 300 13.62 15.78 10.00
N PRO A 301 13.19 16.86 9.33
CA PRO A 301 13.31 18.22 9.87
C PRO A 301 12.66 18.40 11.25
N ILE A 302 11.54 17.71 11.47
CA ILE A 302 10.76 17.76 12.70
C ILE A 302 10.50 16.37 13.26
N GLU A 303 10.30 16.32 14.57
CA GLU A 303 9.81 15.20 15.37
C GLU A 303 8.48 15.58 16.03
N GLY A 304 7.76 14.58 16.53
CA GLY A 304 6.43 14.72 17.14
C GLY A 304 5.45 13.77 16.47
N HIS A 305 4.17 14.09 16.48
CA HIS A 305 3.13 13.32 15.79
C HIS A 305 2.02 14.21 15.23
N ILE A 306 1.23 13.67 14.30
CA ILE A 306 0.07 14.39 13.75
C ILE A 306 -0.91 14.66 14.89
N LYS A 307 -1.43 15.88 14.96
CA LYS A 307 -2.33 16.31 16.03
C LYS A 307 -3.54 15.37 16.17
N GLY A 308 -3.79 14.94 17.40
CA GLY A 308 -4.87 13.98 17.72
C GLY A 308 -4.57 12.52 17.36
N ALA A 309 -3.38 12.19 16.85
CA ALA A 309 -2.97 10.81 16.64
C ALA A 309 -2.63 10.11 17.97
N VAL A 310 -2.94 8.81 18.04
CA VAL A 310 -2.55 7.94 19.16
C VAL A 310 -1.39 7.04 18.76
N ASN A 311 -0.53 6.69 19.72
CA ASN A 311 0.58 5.78 19.48
C ASN A 311 0.17 4.32 19.71
N ILE A 312 0.22 3.52 18.65
CA ILE A 312 0.13 2.05 18.74
C ILE A 312 1.33 1.50 17.99
N PRO A 313 2.51 1.36 18.64
CA PRO A 313 3.67 0.75 18.01
C PRO A 313 3.29 -0.61 17.42
N PHE A 314 3.71 -0.89 16.18
CA PHE A 314 3.28 -2.11 15.46
C PHE A 314 3.51 -3.41 16.24
N ALA A 315 4.57 -3.45 17.05
CA ALA A 315 4.94 -4.58 17.90
C ALA A 315 3.83 -4.96 18.90
N ASN A 316 3.01 -4.00 19.33
CA ASN A 316 1.94 -4.23 20.30
C ASN A 316 0.84 -5.16 19.77
N LEU A 317 0.75 -5.33 18.44
CA LEU A 317 -0.22 -6.17 17.75
C LEU A 317 0.29 -7.57 17.44
N LEU A 318 1.57 -7.83 17.71
CA LEU A 318 2.21 -9.12 17.50
C LEU A 318 2.39 -9.84 18.83
N VAL A 319 2.33 -11.17 18.82
CA VAL A 319 2.61 -12.01 19.99
C VAL A 319 4.05 -11.81 20.44
N ASP A 320 4.96 -11.79 19.48
CA ASP A 320 6.38 -11.57 19.69
C ASP A 320 7.05 -11.09 18.39
N THR A 321 8.08 -10.25 18.51
CA THR A 321 8.81 -9.62 17.39
C THR A 321 10.23 -10.15 17.18
N THR A 322 10.51 -11.35 17.68
CA THR A 322 11.84 -11.98 17.64
C THR A 322 11.82 -13.45 17.23
N VAL A 323 10.69 -14.13 17.40
CA VAL A 323 10.52 -15.58 17.26
C VAL A 323 9.53 -15.90 16.15
N SER A 324 8.28 -15.42 16.25
CA SER A 324 7.19 -15.90 15.39
C SER A 324 6.67 -14.87 14.40
N PHE A 325 6.60 -13.59 14.81
CA PHE A 325 5.89 -12.54 14.08
C PHE A 325 4.41 -12.88 13.80
N GLN A 326 3.79 -13.64 14.70
CA GLN A 326 2.36 -13.90 14.66
C GLN A 326 1.58 -12.70 15.21
N PHE A 327 0.43 -12.39 14.61
CA PHE A 327 -0.54 -11.46 15.17
C PHE A 327 -1.14 -12.02 16.45
N LYS A 328 -1.42 -11.14 17.40
CA LYS A 328 -2.26 -11.46 18.57
C LYS A 328 -3.67 -11.90 18.12
N THR A 329 -4.42 -12.49 19.03
CA THR A 329 -5.82 -12.85 18.76
C THR A 329 -6.67 -11.62 18.44
N LYS A 330 -7.77 -11.82 17.70
CA LYS A 330 -8.67 -10.73 17.30
C LYS A 330 -9.18 -9.94 18.50
N ALA A 331 -9.57 -10.63 19.57
CA ALA A 331 -10.00 -10.02 20.82
C ALA A 331 -8.90 -9.16 21.48
N GLN A 332 -7.65 -9.64 21.52
CA GLN A 332 -6.53 -8.88 22.07
C GLN A 332 -6.22 -7.63 21.24
N ILE A 333 -6.24 -7.75 19.90
CA ILE A 333 -6.02 -6.61 19.00
C ILE A 333 -7.14 -5.59 19.17
N LYS A 334 -8.40 -6.04 19.20
CA LYS A 334 -9.54 -5.15 19.47
C LYS A 334 -9.36 -4.40 20.80
N ASN A 335 -8.95 -5.09 21.86
CA ASN A 335 -8.69 -4.46 23.15
C ASN A 335 -7.59 -3.40 23.10
N VAL A 336 -6.53 -3.60 22.30
CA VAL A 336 -5.48 -2.58 22.09
C VAL A 336 -6.06 -1.31 21.48
N PHE A 337 -6.91 -1.43 20.45
CA PHE A 337 -7.57 -0.28 19.82
C PHE A 337 -8.57 0.40 20.76
N ASP A 338 -9.42 -0.37 21.45
CA ASP A 338 -10.41 0.15 22.40
C ASP A 338 -9.72 0.92 23.55
N THR A 339 -8.63 0.36 24.11
CA THR A 339 -7.85 0.99 25.19
C THR A 339 -7.14 2.26 24.71
N ALA A 340 -6.76 2.31 23.43
CA ALA A 340 -6.19 3.51 22.81
C ALA A 340 -7.26 4.57 22.47
N GLY A 341 -8.53 4.33 22.75
CA GLY A 341 -9.62 5.30 22.60
C GLY A 341 -10.40 5.19 21.29
N TYR A 342 -10.20 4.13 20.49
CA TYR A 342 -11.00 3.90 19.28
C TYR A 342 -12.49 3.83 19.62
N GLN A 343 -13.31 4.59 18.88
CA GLN A 343 -14.76 4.56 18.99
C GLN A 343 -15.37 3.83 17.80
N ILE A 344 -16.39 3.01 18.05
CA ILE A 344 -17.04 2.20 17.02
C ILE A 344 -17.55 3.07 15.86
N GLY A 345 -17.22 2.65 14.63
CA GLY A 345 -17.61 3.35 13.41
C GLY A 345 -16.66 4.46 12.97
N GLN A 346 -15.64 4.82 13.77
CA GLN A 346 -14.56 5.67 13.29
C GLN A 346 -13.80 4.99 12.16
N THR A 347 -13.36 5.78 11.18
CA THR A 347 -12.39 5.33 10.17
C THR A 347 -10.99 5.45 10.73
N VAL A 348 -10.21 4.37 10.68
CA VAL A 348 -8.79 4.38 11.05
C VAL A 348 -7.96 5.00 9.92
N VAL A 349 -7.08 5.93 10.25
CA VAL A 349 -6.02 6.40 9.35
C VAL A 349 -4.69 6.05 10.00
N THR A 350 -3.92 5.14 9.42
CA THR A 350 -2.64 4.71 10.00
C THR A 350 -1.45 5.26 9.24
N TYR A 351 -0.37 5.54 9.97
CA TYR A 351 0.90 5.98 9.40
C TYR A 351 2.08 5.52 10.25
N CYS A 352 3.30 5.59 9.70
CA CYS A 352 4.51 5.42 10.47
C CYS A 352 5.61 6.36 9.98
N ARG A 353 6.82 5.86 9.68
CA ARG A 353 7.86 6.61 8.96
C ARG A 353 7.56 6.66 7.44
N THR A 354 7.39 5.51 6.79
CA THR A 354 7.22 5.35 5.32
C THR A 354 6.11 4.36 4.92
N ASN A 355 5.06 4.26 5.74
CA ASN A 355 3.98 3.28 5.59
C ASN A 355 4.40 1.81 5.38
N VAL A 356 5.50 1.40 6.02
CA VAL A 356 5.96 0.00 6.05
C VAL A 356 5.56 -0.66 7.37
N ARG A 357 5.86 -0.04 8.51
CA ARG A 357 5.41 -0.51 9.84
C ARG A 357 3.89 -0.45 10.00
N SER A 358 3.24 0.59 9.45
CA SER A 358 1.80 0.78 9.57
C SER A 358 0.97 -0.13 8.67
N THR A 359 1.59 -0.93 7.80
CA THR A 359 0.87 -2.04 7.14
C THR A 359 0.41 -3.08 8.17
N ILE A 360 1.12 -3.23 9.29
CA ILE A 360 0.72 -4.13 10.40
C ILE A 360 -0.51 -3.58 11.14
N THR A 361 -0.47 -2.31 11.56
CA THR A 361 -1.59 -1.66 12.25
C THR A 361 -2.82 -1.54 11.35
N GLY A 362 -2.61 -1.18 10.08
CA GLY A 362 -3.70 -1.08 9.12
C GLY A 362 -4.29 -2.44 8.75
N PHE A 363 -3.48 -3.49 8.57
CA PHE A 363 -3.99 -4.84 8.32
C PHE A 363 -4.76 -5.38 9.53
N ALA A 364 -4.27 -5.13 10.74
CA ALA A 364 -4.99 -5.48 11.96
C ALA A 364 -6.35 -4.76 12.06
N ALA A 365 -6.41 -3.48 11.71
CA ALA A 365 -7.67 -2.73 11.68
C ALA A 365 -8.63 -3.25 10.59
N ILE A 366 -8.19 -3.31 9.34
CA ILE A 366 -9.07 -3.60 8.18
C ILE A 366 -9.42 -5.08 8.03
N SER A 367 -8.51 -6.00 8.37
CA SER A 367 -8.62 -7.42 8.04
C SER A 367 -8.68 -8.34 9.25
N ILE A 368 -8.36 -7.86 10.46
CA ILE A 368 -8.54 -8.63 11.69
C ILE A 368 -9.77 -8.15 12.44
N ILE A 369 -9.79 -6.88 12.85
CA ILE A 369 -10.94 -6.30 13.56
C ILE A 369 -12.10 -6.05 12.59
N GLY A 370 -11.80 -5.58 11.37
CA GLY A 370 -12.79 -5.29 10.33
C GLY A 370 -13.39 -3.89 10.43
N VAL A 371 -12.55 -2.87 10.67
CA VAL A 371 -12.99 -1.46 10.71
C VAL A 371 -12.54 -0.72 9.45
N PRO A 372 -13.27 0.33 9.03
CA PRO A 372 -12.89 1.15 7.88
C PRO A 372 -11.49 1.71 8.09
N THR A 373 -10.59 1.51 7.13
CA THR A 373 -9.18 1.84 7.30
C THR A 373 -8.61 2.46 6.04
N ARG A 374 -7.80 3.50 6.22
CA ARG A 374 -6.99 4.14 5.18
C ARG A 374 -5.55 4.25 5.66
N TYR A 375 -4.62 4.29 4.72
CA TYR A 375 -3.19 4.36 4.95
C TYR A 375 -2.70 5.73 4.51
N TYR A 376 -2.16 6.50 5.43
CA TYR A 376 -1.40 7.68 5.06
C TYR A 376 -0.03 7.25 4.55
N ASP A 377 0.02 6.97 3.25
CA ASP A 377 1.12 6.26 2.61
C ASP A 377 2.44 7.04 2.68
N GLY A 378 2.37 8.37 2.52
CA GLY A 378 3.54 9.24 2.65
C GLY A 378 4.08 9.33 4.08
N SER A 379 3.22 9.09 5.08
CA SER A 379 3.60 8.92 6.48
C SER A 379 4.44 10.08 7.02
N TRP A 380 5.21 9.86 8.10
CA TRP A 380 5.99 10.92 8.73
C TRP A 380 7.09 11.49 7.84
N ILE A 381 7.63 10.73 6.87
CA ILE A 381 8.62 11.26 5.94
C ILE A 381 8.02 12.41 5.12
N GLU A 382 6.83 12.23 4.56
CA GLU A 382 6.14 13.31 3.84
C GLU A 382 5.76 14.45 4.78
N TRP A 383 5.11 14.12 5.90
CA TRP A 383 4.67 15.11 6.88
C TRP A 383 5.83 15.98 7.38
N GLY A 384 6.91 15.35 7.85
CA GLY A 384 8.07 16.03 8.43
C GLY A 384 8.88 16.83 7.41
N SER A 385 8.83 16.45 6.13
CA SER A 385 9.50 17.18 5.04
C SER A 385 8.79 18.47 4.66
N LEU A 386 7.49 18.61 4.98
CA LEU A 386 6.70 19.80 4.73
C LEU A 386 6.81 20.85 5.86
N ALA A 387 8.01 21.00 6.42
CA ALA A 387 8.33 21.98 7.43
C ALA A 387 8.99 23.23 6.81
N THR A 388 8.65 24.41 7.35
CA THR A 388 9.33 25.67 6.99
C THR A 388 10.58 25.86 7.86
N ASP A 389 11.68 26.24 7.22
CA ASP A 389 12.88 26.73 7.90
C ASP A 389 12.70 28.22 8.25
N ASN A 390 12.46 28.51 9.54
CA ASN A 390 12.17 29.87 10.02
C ASN A 390 13.42 30.66 10.43
N ARG A 391 14.63 30.15 10.19
CA ARG A 391 15.87 30.84 10.57
C ARG A 391 16.00 32.15 9.78
N ASN A 392 16.43 33.22 10.44
CA ASN A 392 16.71 34.51 9.81
C ASN A 392 18.10 34.52 9.16
N ILE A 393 18.25 33.70 8.12
CA ILE A 393 19.47 33.50 7.34
C ILE A 393 19.15 33.59 5.84
N SER A 394 20.18 33.70 5.01
CA SER A 394 20.04 33.72 3.55
C SER A 394 19.32 32.48 3.04
N ASP A 395 18.45 32.64 2.04
CA ASP A 395 17.57 31.57 1.55
C ASP A 395 18.33 30.36 0.98
N ASP A 396 19.55 30.55 0.47
CA ASP A 396 20.45 29.50 -0.02
C ASP A 396 21.03 28.60 1.10
N GLN A 397 21.03 29.12 2.34
CA GLN A 397 21.48 28.42 3.55
C GLN A 397 20.34 27.67 4.26
N LYS A 398 19.09 27.93 3.90
CA LYS A 398 17.94 27.22 4.46
C LYS A 398 17.91 25.76 3.99
N TRP A 399 17.46 24.86 4.87
CA TRP A 399 17.23 23.46 4.49
C TRP A 399 15.87 23.25 3.83
N SER A 400 14.97 24.25 3.89
CA SER A 400 13.70 24.24 3.17
C SER A 400 13.35 25.64 2.68
N ASN A 401 12.91 25.75 1.42
CA ASN A 401 12.34 26.98 0.88
C ASN A 401 10.79 27.00 0.95
N LEU A 402 10.16 26.06 1.66
CA LEU A 402 8.71 26.03 1.82
C LEU A 402 8.25 27.26 2.61
N GLY A 403 7.57 28.19 1.93
CA GLY A 403 7.19 29.48 2.51
C GLY A 403 6.27 29.37 3.74
N ALA A 404 6.39 30.33 4.66
CA ALA A 404 5.62 30.35 5.92
C ALA A 404 4.09 30.42 5.73
N VAL A 405 3.63 30.91 4.57
CA VAL A 405 2.22 30.99 4.16
C VAL A 405 1.74 29.80 3.34
N SER A 406 2.60 28.81 3.08
CA SER A 406 2.20 27.60 2.37
C SER A 406 1.14 26.83 3.18
N PRO A 407 0.03 26.40 2.56
CA PRO A 407 -1.00 25.62 3.26
C PRO A 407 -0.50 24.23 3.67
N TRP A 408 0.61 23.77 3.09
CA TRP A 408 1.24 22.47 3.34
C TRP A 408 2.10 22.43 4.59
N ARG A 409 2.38 23.58 5.22
CA ARG A 409 3.25 23.67 6.39
C ARG A 409 2.74 22.80 7.55
N THR A 410 3.58 21.88 8.02
CA THR A 410 3.27 20.91 9.08
C THR A 410 3.93 21.22 10.43
N ASN A 411 4.99 22.04 10.47
CA ASN A 411 5.67 22.43 11.71
C ASN A 411 4.92 23.55 12.48
N LEU A 412 3.63 23.32 12.74
CA LEU A 412 2.73 24.19 13.50
C LEU A 412 2.05 23.37 14.60
N SER A 413 1.94 23.92 15.82
CA SER A 413 1.19 23.30 16.93
C SER A 413 -0.31 23.14 16.64
N ALA A 414 -0.80 23.82 15.59
CA ALA A 414 -2.16 23.63 15.09
C ALA A 414 -2.38 22.24 14.46
N VAL A 415 -1.32 21.57 13.97
CA VAL A 415 -1.43 20.28 13.26
C VAL A 415 -0.42 19.22 13.71
N THR A 416 0.61 19.58 14.47
CA THR A 416 1.62 18.66 15.00
C THR A 416 1.76 18.83 16.51
N ASP A 417 1.61 17.74 17.24
CA ASP A 417 1.80 17.67 18.70
C ASP A 417 3.22 17.18 19.02
N ASN A 418 3.74 17.55 20.20
CA ASN A 418 5.13 17.27 20.64
C ASN A 418 6.20 17.70 19.62
N LEU A 419 5.97 18.82 18.95
CA LEU A 419 6.84 19.32 17.89
C LEU A 419 8.25 19.64 18.42
N THR A 420 9.25 18.97 17.87
CA THR A 420 10.67 19.25 18.13
C THR A 420 11.41 19.41 16.81
N LEU A 421 12.27 20.43 16.71
CA LEU A 421 13.12 20.66 15.54
C LEU A 421 14.41 19.86 15.69
N ASN A 422 14.82 19.16 14.63
CA ASN A 422 16.10 18.48 14.61
C ASN A 422 17.25 19.44 14.26
N PRO A 423 18.50 19.13 14.68
CA PRO A 423 19.66 19.94 14.33
C PRO A 423 19.83 20.04 12.82
N ASP A 424 19.99 21.27 12.31
CA ASP A 424 20.01 21.54 10.86
C ASP A 424 21.09 20.74 10.11
N ALA A 425 22.22 20.43 10.77
CA ALA A 425 23.30 19.64 10.16
C ALA A 425 22.86 18.21 9.79
N ASN A 426 21.89 17.64 10.50
CA ASN A 426 21.36 16.30 10.26
C ASN A 426 20.14 16.32 9.31
N VAL A 427 19.66 17.49 8.89
CA VAL A 427 18.47 17.63 8.05
C VAL A 427 18.88 17.75 6.58
N ALA A 428 18.21 16.99 5.72
CA ALA A 428 18.39 17.08 4.27
C ALA A 428 17.80 18.37 3.70
N LYS A 429 18.31 18.84 2.56
CA LYS A 429 17.73 20.00 1.86
C LYS A 429 16.49 19.60 1.05
N TYR A 430 15.45 20.44 1.15
CA TYR A 430 14.19 20.36 0.43
C TYR A 430 13.98 21.63 -0.39
N SER A 431 13.53 21.47 -1.63
CA SER A 431 13.26 22.58 -2.55
C SER A 431 11.91 22.36 -3.22
N PHE A 432 11.08 23.38 -3.17
CA PHE A 432 9.73 23.42 -3.71
C PHE A 432 9.65 24.53 -4.75
N THR A 433 9.01 24.24 -5.88
CA THR A 433 8.59 25.29 -6.82
C THR A 433 7.45 26.10 -6.22
N THR A 434 7.17 27.28 -6.79
CA THR A 434 5.97 28.07 -6.42
C THR A 434 4.69 27.26 -6.64
N ALA A 435 4.62 26.46 -7.71
CA ALA A 435 3.47 25.62 -8.01
C ALA A 435 3.24 24.54 -6.95
N GLN A 436 4.29 23.89 -6.47
CA GLN A 436 4.20 22.91 -5.37
C GLN A 436 3.83 23.59 -4.05
N SER A 437 4.52 24.68 -3.71
CA SER A 437 4.34 25.43 -2.46
C SER A 437 2.92 25.93 -2.26
N PHE A 438 2.20 26.21 -3.36
CA PHE A 438 0.83 26.74 -3.37
C PHE A 438 -0.15 25.85 -4.14
N SER A 439 0.20 24.58 -4.38
CA SER A 439 -0.74 23.63 -4.98
C SER A 439 -2.02 23.58 -4.14
N ARG A 440 -3.17 23.45 -4.81
CA ARG A 440 -4.46 23.32 -4.15
C ARG A 440 -4.83 21.88 -3.80
N GLY A 441 -4.03 20.88 -4.20
CA GLY A 441 -4.31 19.48 -3.91
C GLY A 441 -3.05 18.61 -3.94
N SER A 442 -3.17 17.42 -3.36
CA SER A 442 -2.10 16.41 -3.32
C SER A 442 -2.58 15.05 -3.85
N SER A 443 -3.55 15.07 -4.77
CA SER A 443 -4.23 13.88 -5.28
C SER A 443 -3.62 13.35 -6.58
N GLN A 444 -2.48 13.88 -7.03
CA GLN A 444 -1.94 13.57 -8.35
C GLN A 444 -1.78 12.06 -8.57
N LEU A 445 -1.24 11.34 -7.58
CA LEU A 445 -1.07 9.88 -7.67
C LEU A 445 -2.41 9.15 -7.83
N ILE A 446 -3.41 9.55 -7.04
CA ILE A 446 -4.75 8.96 -7.10
C ILE A 446 -5.40 9.25 -8.46
N ASP A 447 -5.22 10.45 -9.00
CA ASP A 447 -5.75 10.84 -10.31
C ASP A 447 -5.08 10.04 -11.45
N GLU A 448 -3.76 9.87 -11.39
CA GLU A 448 -2.99 9.01 -12.30
C GLU A 448 -3.45 7.55 -12.23
N ASP A 449 -3.63 7.03 -11.01
CA ASP A 449 -3.98 5.63 -10.79
C ASP A 449 -5.43 5.33 -11.22
N LYS A 450 -6.36 6.24 -10.94
CA LYS A 450 -7.73 6.16 -11.47
C LYS A 450 -7.77 6.21 -13.00
N THR A 451 -6.94 7.06 -13.61
CA THR A 451 -6.80 7.13 -15.07
C THR A 451 -6.27 5.80 -15.61
N TYR A 452 -5.30 5.18 -14.93
CA TYR A 452 -4.76 3.88 -15.33
C TYR A 452 -5.83 2.76 -15.30
N LEU A 453 -6.73 2.76 -14.31
CA LEU A 453 -7.81 1.77 -14.19
C LEU A 453 -8.82 1.82 -15.34
N ILE A 454 -9.09 3.00 -15.91
CA ILE A 454 -10.06 3.17 -17.00
C ILE A 454 -9.44 3.13 -18.40
N THR A 455 -8.11 3.18 -18.50
CA THR A 455 -7.42 3.16 -19.80
C THR A 455 -7.24 1.71 -20.26
N THR A 456 -8.22 1.17 -20.99
CA THR A 456 -8.07 -0.12 -21.67
C THR A 456 -7.37 0.07 -23.02
N GLY A 457 -6.21 -0.57 -23.22
CA GLY A 457 -5.70 -0.85 -24.57
C GLY A 457 -4.68 0.14 -25.16
N SER A 458 -3.65 0.53 -24.41
CA SER A 458 -2.37 0.85 -25.05
C SER A 458 -1.39 -0.28 -24.75
N SER A 459 -1.18 -1.14 -25.74
CA SER A 459 0.05 -1.91 -25.85
C SER A 459 1.21 -0.95 -25.61
N SER A 460 1.93 -1.11 -24.51
CA SER A 460 3.22 -0.47 -24.29
C SER A 460 4.20 -1.07 -25.29
N SER A 461 4.20 -0.58 -26.53
CA SER A 461 5.41 -0.57 -27.33
C SER A 461 6.38 0.34 -26.60
N GLY A 462 7.40 -0.24 -25.99
CA GLY A 462 8.48 0.51 -25.38
C GLY A 462 9.13 1.40 -26.43
N SER A 463 8.82 2.69 -26.39
CA SER A 463 9.65 3.74 -26.96
C SER A 463 10.59 4.18 -25.84
N GLY A 464 11.74 3.53 -25.77
CA GLY A 464 12.88 4.05 -25.04
C GLY A 464 13.35 5.31 -25.76
N GLY A 465 12.90 6.47 -25.29
CA GLY A 465 13.46 7.76 -25.68
C GLY A 465 14.88 7.87 -25.09
N ALA A 466 15.86 7.40 -25.85
CA ALA A 466 17.26 7.72 -25.60
C ALA A 466 17.46 9.22 -25.81
N GLY A 467 17.58 9.97 -24.70
CA GLY A 467 18.02 11.36 -24.71
C GLY A 467 19.44 11.42 -25.30
N GLY A 468 19.57 12.15 -26.41
CA GLY A 468 20.83 12.37 -27.09
C GLY A 468 21.86 13.04 -26.20
N GLY A 469 22.94 12.32 -25.89
CA GLY A 469 24.18 12.88 -25.38
C GLY A 469 25.00 13.42 -26.53
N SER A 470 25.16 14.73 -26.57
CA SER A 470 26.05 15.47 -27.45
C SER A 470 27.49 14.96 -27.37
N SER A 471 28.04 14.63 -28.53
CA SER A 471 29.45 14.31 -28.76
C SER A 471 30.31 15.58 -28.69
N SER A 472 31.30 15.58 -27.79
CA SER A 472 32.45 16.48 -27.85
C SER A 472 33.72 15.64 -28.01
N GLY A 473 33.97 15.22 -29.25
CA GLY A 473 35.25 14.65 -29.68
C GLY A 473 36.06 15.74 -30.37
N GLY A 474 37.05 16.29 -29.67
CA GLY A 474 38.11 17.10 -30.28
C GLY A 474 39.20 16.20 -30.84
N GLY A 475 39.67 16.49 -32.05
CA GLY A 475 40.90 15.90 -32.58
C GLY A 475 41.00 15.87 -34.11
N GLY A 476 41.83 16.76 -34.67
CA GLY A 476 42.38 16.72 -36.03
C GLY A 476 41.43 17.26 -37.11
N GLY A 477 41.72 18.34 -37.84
CA GLY A 477 42.99 18.76 -38.38
C GLY A 477 42.99 18.47 -39.89
N GLY A 478 42.60 19.44 -40.72
CA GLY A 478 42.60 19.30 -42.18
C GLY A 478 41.87 20.42 -42.90
N ASN A 479 42.61 21.46 -43.29
CA ASN A 479 42.18 22.53 -44.19
C ASN A 479 41.83 22.02 -45.59
N ALA A 480 40.86 22.66 -46.25
CA ALA A 480 41.00 23.14 -47.62
C ALA A 480 40.02 24.31 -47.89
N CYS A 481 40.58 25.41 -48.37
CA CYS A 481 40.06 26.62 -49.04
C CYS A 481 38.61 26.57 -49.58
N GLY A 482 37.84 27.65 -49.67
CA GLY A 482 38.14 29.09 -49.55
C GLY A 482 36.91 29.90 -50.01
N GLY A 483 36.94 31.22 -49.78
CA GLY A 483 35.90 32.17 -50.21
C GLY A 483 35.53 33.13 -49.11
#